data_AF-A0A9D6H273-F1
#
_entry.id   AF-A0A9D6H273-F1
#
_cell.length_a   1.000
_cell.length_b   1.000
_cell.length_c   1.000
_cell.angle_alpha   90.00
_cell.angle_beta   90.00
_cell.angle_gamma   90.00
#
_symmetry.space_group_name_H-M   'P 1'
#
loop_
_entity.id
_entity.type
_entity.pdbx_description
1 polymer ?
#
loop_
_entity_poly.entity_id
_entity_poly.type
_entity_poly.pdbx_seq_one_letter_code
_entity_poly.pdbx_strand_id
1 'polypeptide(L)'
;MLDINKMVAQEHSGPEMRGHLIELDTWTEDQAIEMARQDGLELTDDHMGIIRYLRDCYADHGGTVNARMLMRSLEEEFAGLGGHKFLYNLFPLGPVAQATRYAGLPMPPGTRDPSFGTTH
;
A
#
# COMPACT_ATOMS: atom_id res chain seq x y z
N MET A 1 -43.86 15.00 -21.76
CA MET A 1 -42.59 15.66 -22.09
C MET A 1 -41.55 15.14 -21.10
N LEU A 2 -40.52 14.47 -21.62
CA LEU A 2 -39.30 13.90 -21.00
C LEU A 2 -39.39 12.77 -19.96
N ASP A 3 -39.48 11.54 -20.49
CA ASP A 3 -38.54 10.40 -20.38
C ASP A 3 -37.35 10.35 -19.37
N ILE A 4 -37.18 9.13 -18.84
CA ILE A 4 -35.94 8.32 -18.69
C ILE A 4 -34.81 8.89 -17.80
N ASN A 5 -34.72 8.44 -16.55
CA ASN A 5 -33.65 7.53 -16.13
C ASN A 5 -33.86 6.96 -14.71
N LYS A 6 -34.21 5.68 -14.66
CA LYS A 6 -34.15 4.82 -13.48
C LYS A 6 -32.83 4.08 -13.57
N MET A 7 -31.77 4.56 -12.94
CA MET A 7 -30.49 3.85 -12.75
C MET A 7 -29.50 4.77 -12.03
N VAL A 8 -29.27 4.57 -10.73
CA VAL A 8 -27.94 4.19 -10.24
C VAL A 8 -28.09 3.57 -8.87
N ALA A 9 -27.36 2.49 -8.67
CA ALA A 9 -27.41 1.60 -7.54
C ALA A 9 -27.19 2.31 -6.20
N GLN A 10 -27.99 1.94 -5.22
CA GLN A 10 -27.55 1.90 -3.84
C GLN A 10 -26.50 0.79 -3.75
N GLU A 11 -25.34 1.08 -3.17
CA GLU A 11 -24.48 0.18 -2.38
C GLU A 11 -23.20 0.96 -2.00
N HIS A 12 -22.57 0.56 -0.90
CA HIS A 12 -21.47 1.20 -0.17
C HIS A 12 -21.90 2.22 0.89
N SER A 13 -22.54 1.65 1.91
CA SER A 13 -22.31 2.09 3.29
C SER A 13 -20.84 1.82 3.66
N GLY A 14 -20.08 2.86 3.98
CA GLY A 14 -18.78 2.75 4.63
C GLY A 14 -18.62 3.94 5.58
N PRO A 15 -18.29 3.73 6.87
CA PRO A 15 -18.35 4.78 7.87
C PRO A 15 -17.33 5.88 7.58
N GLU A 16 -17.84 7.11 7.66
CA GLU A 16 -17.10 8.34 7.48
C GLU A 16 -15.99 8.54 8.54
N MET A 17 -14.84 8.96 8.03
CA MET A 17 -13.95 10.00 8.58
C MET A 17 -13.28 9.75 9.94
N ARG A 18 -12.02 9.31 9.88
CA ARG A 18 -10.86 9.76 10.69
C ARG A 18 -9.59 9.42 9.90
N GLY A 19 -8.63 10.27 9.58
CA GLY A 19 -8.41 11.71 9.67
C GLY A 19 -7.28 12.04 8.69
N HIS A 20 -7.11 13.33 8.37
CA HIS A 20 -6.10 13.89 7.46
C HIS A 20 -6.16 13.39 6.01
N LEU A 21 -7.00 14.09 5.23
CA LEU A 21 -7.11 13.98 3.78
C LEU A 21 -5.78 14.40 3.10
N ILE A 22 -4.79 13.52 3.12
CA ILE A 22 -3.96 13.37 1.92
C ILE A 22 -4.89 12.69 0.93
N GLU A 23 -5.11 13.28 -0.24
CA GLU A 23 -5.79 12.63 -1.36
C GLU A 23 -4.93 11.45 -1.84
N LEU A 24 -4.82 10.42 -1.00
CA LEU A 24 -4.42 9.10 -1.41
C LEU A 24 -5.56 8.62 -2.28
N ASP A 25 -5.27 8.42 -3.56
CA ASP A 25 -6.18 7.84 -4.55
C ASP A 25 -6.95 6.64 -3.95
N THR A 26 -8.09 6.26 -4.57
CA THR A 26 -9.04 5.27 -4.04
C THR A 26 -8.39 3.88 -4.02
N TRP A 27 -7.47 3.66 -3.09
CA TRP A 27 -6.69 2.46 -3.01
C TRP A 27 -7.57 1.34 -2.47
N THR A 28 -7.55 0.22 -3.16
CA THR A 28 -8.25 -0.99 -2.79
C THR A 28 -7.26 -2.14 -2.78
N GLU A 29 -7.54 -3.15 -1.95
CA GLU A 29 -6.70 -4.34 -1.89
C GLU A 29 -6.59 -5.04 -3.24
N ASP A 30 -7.67 -5.00 -4.02
CA ASP A 30 -7.71 -5.55 -5.38
C ASP A 30 -6.69 -4.88 -6.31
N GLN A 31 -6.56 -3.55 -6.26
CA GLN A 31 -5.52 -2.84 -7.03
C GLN A 31 -4.11 -3.25 -6.60
N ALA A 32 -3.86 -3.42 -5.30
CA ALA A 32 -2.57 -3.91 -4.82
C ALA A 32 -2.26 -5.32 -5.35
N ILE A 33 -3.26 -6.21 -5.31
CA ILE A 33 -3.15 -7.59 -5.82
C ILE A 33 -2.88 -7.57 -7.32
N GLU A 34 -3.60 -6.76 -8.10
CA GLU A 34 -3.41 -6.67 -9.54
C GLU A 34 -2.00 -6.16 -9.88
N MET A 35 -1.54 -5.09 -9.23
CA MET A 35 -0.19 -4.54 -9.41
C MET A 35 0.91 -5.55 -9.06
N ALA A 36 0.75 -6.28 -7.95
CA ALA A 36 1.71 -7.31 -7.55
C ALA A 36 1.71 -8.49 -8.51
N ARG A 37 0.53 -8.94 -8.96
CA ARG A 37 0.40 -9.98 -9.98
C ARG A 37 1.07 -9.62 -11.30
N GLN A 38 0.96 -8.36 -11.72
CA GLN A 38 1.68 -7.86 -12.90
C GLN A 38 3.21 -7.93 -12.74
N ASP A 39 3.70 -7.79 -11.52
CA ASP A 39 5.11 -7.92 -11.16
C ASP A 39 5.55 -9.37 -10.92
N GLY A 40 4.62 -10.33 -10.94
CA GLY A 40 4.88 -11.74 -10.63
C GLY A 40 4.97 -12.03 -9.13
N LEU A 41 4.51 -11.12 -8.27
CA LEU A 41 4.41 -11.30 -6.83
C LEU A 41 2.97 -11.65 -6.42
N GLU A 42 2.81 -12.69 -5.61
CA GLU A 42 1.52 -13.04 -5.02
C GLU A 42 1.39 -12.42 -3.63
N LEU A 43 0.46 -11.47 -3.47
CA LEU A 43 0.18 -10.89 -2.15
C LEU A 43 -0.64 -11.86 -1.31
N THR A 44 0.01 -12.44 -0.31
CA THR A 44 -0.63 -13.22 0.76
C THR A 44 -1.14 -12.31 1.87
N ASP A 45 -1.79 -12.90 2.89
CA ASP A 45 -2.24 -12.18 4.08
C ASP A 45 -1.11 -11.43 4.79
N ASP A 46 0.08 -12.04 4.87
CA ASP A 46 1.27 -11.40 5.43
C ASP A 46 1.71 -10.16 4.64
N HIS A 47 1.67 -10.24 3.30
CA HIS A 47 1.99 -9.08 2.45
C HIS A 47 0.96 -7.96 2.65
N MET A 48 -0.32 -8.32 2.75
CA MET A 48 -1.39 -7.37 3.02
C MET A 48 -1.28 -6.73 4.39
N GLY A 49 -0.87 -7.49 5.41
CA GLY A 49 -0.57 -6.96 6.75
C GLY A 49 0.47 -5.84 6.70
N ILE A 50 1.58 -6.06 5.98
CA ILE A 50 2.65 -5.06 5.81
C ILE A 50 2.16 -3.82 5.05
N ILE A 51 1.41 -4.02 3.95
CA ILE A 51 0.87 -2.94 3.12
C ILE A 51 -0.11 -2.07 3.92
N ARG A 52 -1.04 -2.69 4.65
CA ARG A 52 -2.01 -1.99 5.50
C ARG A 52 -1.33 -1.24 6.63
N TYR A 53 -0.34 -1.86 7.27
CA TYR A 53 0.46 -1.23 8.33
C TYR A 53 1.22 0.01 7.82
N LEU A 54 1.82 -0.06 6.63
CA LEU A 54 2.48 1.09 6.03
C LEU A 54 1.53 2.26 5.77
N ARG A 55 0.31 1.97 5.32
CA ARG A 55 -0.73 2.99 5.12
C ARG A 55 -1.13 3.65 6.44
N ASP A 56 -1.31 2.86 7.49
CA ASP A 56 -1.62 3.36 8.83
C ASP A 56 -0.49 4.25 9.37
N CYS A 57 0.76 3.78 9.26
CA CYS A 57 1.93 4.55 9.65
C CYS A 57 2.06 5.87 8.86
N TYR A 58 1.73 5.85 7.56
CA TYR A 58 1.73 7.06 6.72
C TYR A 58 0.62 8.04 7.12
N ALA A 59 -0.56 7.53 7.46
CA ALA A 59 -1.70 8.32 7.94
C ALA A 59 -1.40 8.99 9.30
N ASP A 60 -0.72 8.28 10.20
CA ASP A 60 -0.33 8.79 11.51
C ASP A 60 0.78 9.87 11.42
N HIS A 61 1.75 9.68 10.54
CA HIS A 61 2.94 10.56 10.42
C HIS A 61 2.83 11.67 9.36
N GLY A 62 1.68 11.80 8.68
CA GLY A 62 1.39 12.89 7.74
C GLY A 62 2.35 12.99 6.56
N GLY A 63 2.89 11.87 6.08
CA GLY A 63 3.78 11.81 4.91
C GLY A 63 5.21 12.33 5.10
N THR A 64 5.62 12.63 6.33
CA THR A 64 7.01 13.00 6.67
C THR A 64 7.92 11.79 6.91
N VAL A 65 7.35 10.59 6.88
CA VAL A 65 8.04 9.32 7.11
C VAL A 65 9.06 9.02 6.01
N ASN A 66 10.29 8.71 6.41
CA ASN A 66 11.36 8.30 5.51
C ASN A 66 11.42 6.77 5.42
N ALA A 67 11.92 6.21 4.30
CA ALA A 67 11.94 4.78 4.04
C ALA A 67 12.58 3.97 5.19
N ARG A 68 13.66 4.52 5.79
CA ARG A 68 14.36 3.90 6.91
C ARG A 68 13.50 3.81 8.18
N MET A 69 12.64 4.79 8.43
CA MET A 69 11.73 4.78 9.58
C MET A 69 10.66 3.70 9.40
N LEU A 70 10.04 3.65 8.21
CA LEU A 70 9.05 2.63 7.86
C LEU A 70 9.64 1.22 7.96
N MET A 71 10.87 1.03 7.45
CA MET A 71 11.57 -0.25 7.54
C MET A 71 11.73 -0.68 9.00
N ARG A 72 12.22 0.22 9.85
CA ARG A 72 12.41 -0.07 11.27
C ARG A 72 11.10 -0.39 11.98
N SER A 73 10.03 0.38 11.72
CA SER A 73 8.71 0.11 12.29
C SER A 73 8.19 -1.27 11.90
N LEU A 74 8.35 -1.66 10.62
CA LEU A 74 8.01 -3.01 10.16
C LEU A 74 8.89 -4.07 10.83
N GLU A 75 10.19 -3.84 10.96
CA GLU A 75 11.08 -4.80 11.61
C GLU A 75 10.70 -5.02 13.09
N GLU A 76 10.26 -3.97 13.78
CA GLU A 76 9.81 -4.03 15.18
C GLU A 76 8.43 -4.71 15.30
N GLU A 77 7.46 -4.34 14.47
CA GLU A 77 6.12 -4.96 14.43
C GLU A 77 6.19 -6.46 14.08
N PHE A 78 6.95 -6.81 13.04
CA PHE A 78 7.08 -8.18 12.55
C PHE A 78 8.27 -8.92 13.19
N ALA A 79 8.88 -8.39 14.25
CA ALA A 79 10.04 -9.01 14.92
C ALA A 79 9.75 -10.46 15.36
N GLY A 80 8.53 -10.71 15.87
CA GLY A 80 8.09 -12.04 16.29
C GLY A 80 7.93 -13.05 15.16
N LEU A 81 7.74 -12.59 13.92
CA LEU A 81 7.58 -13.41 12.71
C LEU A 81 8.89 -13.60 11.94
N GLY A 82 9.98 -12.98 12.39
CA GLY A 82 11.31 -13.04 11.77
C GLY A 82 11.86 -11.68 11.34
N GLY A 83 11.12 -10.60 11.59
CA GLY A 83 11.54 -9.20 11.39
C GLY A 83 12.13 -8.98 10.01
N HIS A 84 13.36 -8.48 9.96
CA HIS A 84 14.11 -8.23 8.74
C HIS A 84 14.07 -9.39 7.72
N LYS A 85 14.35 -10.62 8.16
CA LYS A 85 14.40 -11.78 7.25
C LYS A 85 13.04 -12.10 6.66
N PHE A 86 11.99 -11.99 7.47
CA PHE A 86 10.62 -12.22 7.05
C PHE A 86 10.18 -11.18 6.00
N LEU A 87 10.47 -9.91 6.25
CA LEU A 87 10.17 -8.82 5.33
C LEU A 87 10.85 -9.00 3.97
N TYR A 88 12.14 -9.36 3.95
CA TYR A 88 12.86 -9.64 2.71
C TYR A 88 12.44 -10.95 2.03
N ASN A 89 11.86 -11.90 2.76
CA ASN A 89 11.32 -13.12 2.18
C ASN A 89 10.03 -12.84 1.39
N LEU A 90 9.18 -11.94 1.91
CA LEU A 90 7.95 -11.51 1.24
C LEU A 90 8.25 -10.53 0.11
N PHE A 91 9.14 -9.57 0.36
CA PHE A 91 9.49 -8.51 -0.59
C PHE A 91 10.99 -8.52 -0.89
N PRO A 92 11.45 -9.41 -1.79
CA PRO A 92 12.88 -9.63 -2.05
C PRO A 92 13.57 -8.43 -2.71
N LEU A 93 12.82 -7.58 -3.42
CA LEU A 93 13.35 -6.38 -4.09
C LEU A 93 13.34 -5.15 -3.18
N GLY A 94 12.88 -5.30 -1.93
CA GLY A 94 12.92 -4.28 -0.91
C GLY A 94 11.56 -4.11 -0.24
N PRO A 95 11.42 -4.44 1.06
CA PRO A 95 10.12 -4.46 1.74
C PRO A 95 9.42 -3.12 1.74
N VAL A 96 10.13 -2.05 2.09
CA VAL A 96 9.52 -0.71 2.07
C VAL A 96 9.20 -0.26 0.66
N ALA A 97 10.10 -0.50 -0.30
CA ALA A 97 9.94 -0.05 -1.68
C ALA A 97 8.72 -0.71 -2.35
N GLN A 98 8.67 -2.04 -2.31
CA GLN A 98 7.58 -2.83 -2.87
C GLN A 98 6.27 -2.57 -2.14
N ALA A 99 6.27 -2.63 -0.81
CA ALA A 99 5.03 -2.47 -0.07
C ALA A 99 4.49 -1.03 -0.14
N THR A 100 5.33 0.01 -0.22
CA THR A 100 4.87 1.40 -0.48
C THR A 100 4.22 1.53 -1.86
N ARG A 101 4.81 0.90 -2.89
CA ARG A 101 4.25 0.86 -4.25
C ARG A 101 2.88 0.19 -4.26
N TYR A 102 2.77 -1.01 -3.71
CA TYR A 102 1.49 -1.72 -3.67
C TYR A 102 0.49 -1.05 -2.73
N ALA A 103 0.95 -0.32 -1.71
CA ALA A 103 0.12 0.51 -0.84
C ALA A 103 -0.42 1.76 -1.54
N GLY A 104 -0.03 2.06 -2.78
CA GLY A 104 -0.44 3.29 -3.47
C GLY A 104 0.08 4.56 -2.80
N LEU A 105 1.18 4.46 -2.04
CA LEU A 105 1.80 5.59 -1.36
C LEU A 105 2.90 6.21 -2.25
N PRO A 106 3.13 7.53 -2.18
CA PRO A 106 4.21 8.15 -2.92
C PRO A 106 5.55 7.61 -2.43
N MET A 107 6.40 7.20 -3.37
CA MET A 107 7.69 6.59 -3.07
C MET A 107 8.56 7.58 -2.27
N PRO A 108 9.13 7.17 -1.12
CA PRO A 108 9.95 8.06 -0.31
C PRO A 108 11.21 8.49 -1.08
N PRO A 109 11.65 9.76 -0.95
CA PRO A 109 12.83 10.26 -1.62
C PRO A 109 14.08 9.50 -1.15
N GLY A 110 14.73 8.77 -2.06
CA GLY A 110 15.94 7.99 -1.80
C GLY A 110 15.92 6.57 -2.36
N THR A 111 14.74 6.05 -2.69
CA THR A 111 14.58 4.71 -3.27
C THR A 111 14.61 4.82 -4.80
N ARG A 112 15.79 4.95 -5.43
CA ARG A 112 15.92 4.75 -6.89
C ARG A 112 16.02 3.27 -7.16
N ASP A 113 14.89 2.57 -7.31
CA ASP A 113 14.90 1.22 -7.85
C ASP A 113 14.51 1.24 -9.35
N PRO A 114 15.45 0.97 -10.27
CA PRO A 114 15.18 0.96 -11.72
C PRO A 114 14.41 -0.29 -12.19
N SER A 115 14.10 -1.26 -11.32
CA SER A 115 13.48 -2.54 -11.71
C SER A 115 11.96 -2.43 -11.82
N PHE A 116 11.37 -1.39 -11.25
CA PHE A 116 9.94 -1.26 -11.03
C PHE A 116 9.30 -0.24 -11.97
N GLY A 117 9.10 -0.62 -13.24
CA GLY A 117 8.32 0.15 -14.20
C GLY A 117 9.07 1.31 -14.87
N THR A 118 9.99 0.98 -15.77
CA THR A 118 10.07 1.74 -17.04
C THR A 118 9.34 0.90 -18.08
N THR A 119 8.05 1.16 -18.27
CA THR A 119 7.40 0.80 -19.53
C THR A 119 7.21 2.09 -20.32
N HIS A 120 8.10 2.24 -21.30
CA HIS A 120 8.26 3.26 -22.35
C HIS A 120 8.42 4.73 -21.93
#